data_AF-A0A9D9K458-F1
#
_entry.id   AF-A0A9D9K458-F1
#
_cell.length_a   1.000
_cell.length_b   1.000
_cell.length_c   1.000
_cell.angle_alpha   90.00
_cell.angle_beta   90.00
_cell.angle_gamma   90.00
#
_symmetry.space_group_name_H-M   'P 1'
#
loop_
_entity.id
_entity.type
_entity.pdbx_description
1 polymer ?
#
loop_
_entity_poly.entity_id
_entity_poly.type
_entity_poly.pdbx_seq_one_letter_code
_entity_poly.pdbx_strand_id
1 'polypeptide(L)'
;MVIAELLAISLLAGAAGLLIGVALGRLLQLAPLYGPFLKTTYTPDLFAQALAFTLALGAIGGFYPAWRAARLRTIEALMSEARGLNVER
;
A
#
# COMPACT_ATOMS: atom_id res chain seq x y z
N MET A 1 4.44 -10.33 13.56
CA MET A 1 3.03 -9.93 13.78
C MET A 1 2.52 -9.34 12.48
N VAL A 2 1.89 -10.13 11.61
CA VAL A 2 1.63 -9.71 10.22
C VAL A 2 0.71 -8.48 10.14
N ILE A 3 -0.31 -8.39 11.00
CA ILE A 3 -1.27 -7.27 10.99
C ILE A 3 -0.59 -5.94 11.37
N ALA A 4 0.36 -5.95 12.32
CA ALA A 4 1.06 -4.73 12.74
C ALA A 4 2.01 -4.21 11.64
N GLU A 5 2.71 -5.11 10.94
CA GLU A 5 3.56 -4.76 9.80
C GLU A 5 2.74 -4.18 8.64
N LEU A 6 1.57 -4.78 8.37
CA LEU A 6 0.64 -4.28 7.36
C LEU A 6 0.11 -2.87 7.70
N LEU A 7 -0.23 -2.64 8.96
CA LEU A 7 -0.63 -1.31 9.45
C LEU A 7 0.51 -0.29 9.28
N ALA A 8 1.74 -0.65 9.67
CA ALA A 8 2.89 0.22 9.53
C ALA A 8 3.18 0.58 8.06
N ILE A 9 3.17 -0.41 7.16
CA ILE A 9 3.37 -0.20 5.73
C ILE A 9 2.25 0.68 5.14
N SER A 10 0.99 0.43 5.52
CA SER A 10 -0.14 1.24 5.05
C SER A 10 -0.04 2.69 5.50
N LEU A 11 0.40 2.92 6.74
CA LEU A 11 0.63 4.26 7.29
C LEU A 11 1.75 4.99 6.55
N LEU A 12 2.87 4.29 6.28
CA LEU A 12 4.00 4.83 5.54
C LEU A 12 3.62 5.17 4.09
N ALA A 13 2.84 4.30 3.43
CA ALA A 13 2.32 4.56 2.09
C ALA A 13 1.37 5.77 2.09
N GLY A 14 0.50 5.90 3.09
CA GLY A 14 -0.36 7.07 3.29
C GLY A 14 0.44 8.37 3.44
N ALA A 15 1.44 8.38 4.33
CA ALA A 15 2.31 9.53 4.53
C ALA A 15 3.09 9.91 3.26
N ALA A 16 3.65 8.92 2.56
CA ALA A 16 4.35 9.14 1.30
C ALA A 16 3.42 9.69 0.21
N GLY A 17 2.21 9.12 0.07
CA GLY A 17 1.22 9.59 -0.89
C GLY A 17 0.76 11.03 -0.64
N LEU A 18 0.55 11.40 0.63
CA LEU A 18 0.23 12.78 1.01
C LEU A 18 1.36 13.75 0.67
N LEU A 19 2.61 13.38 0.98
CA LEU A 19 3.79 14.20 0.65
C LEU A 19 3.91 14.41 -0.87
N ILE A 20 3.79 13.34 -1.65
CA ILE A 20 3.85 13.41 -3.12
C ILE A 20 2.69 14.24 -3.66
N GLY A 21 1.46 14.05 -3.16
CA GLY A 21 0.28 14.79 -3.59
C GLY A 21 0.41 16.30 -3.35
N VAL A 22 0.91 16.71 -2.18
CA VAL A 22 1.17 18.12 -1.87
C VAL A 22 2.31 18.68 -2.73
N ALA A 23 3.37 17.91 -2.96
CA ALA A 23 4.49 18.33 -3.80
C ALA A 23 4.06 18.55 -5.25
N LEU A 24 3.30 17.62 -5.84
CA LEU A 24 2.73 17.75 -7.18
C LEU A 24 1.74 18.92 -7.26
N GLY A 25 0.90 19.09 -6.23
CA GLY A 25 -0.02 20.23 -6.15
C GLY A 25 0.69 21.58 -6.19
N ARG A 26 1.83 21.71 -5.49
CA ARG A 26 2.67 22.92 -5.57
C ARG A 26 3.36 23.08 -6.92
N LEU A 27 3.84 21.99 -7.51
CA LEU A 27 4.51 22.03 -8.82
C LEU A 27 3.56 22.48 -9.93
N LEU A 28 2.29 22.04 -9.87
CA LEU A 28 1.24 22.46 -10.78
C LEU A 28 0.86 23.94 -10.62
N GLN A 29 0.94 24.48 -9.41
CA GLN A 29 0.70 25.92 -9.16
C GLN A 29 1.82 26.81 -9.74
N LEU A 30 3.05 26.30 -9.79
CA LEU A 30 4.18 27.02 -10.41
C LEU A 30 4.11 27.02 -11.94
N ALA A 31 3.26 26.17 -12.54
CA ALA A 31 3.08 26.11 -13.99
C ALA A 31 2.29 27.34 -14.48
N PRO A 32 2.85 28.20 -15.35
CA PRO A 32 2.21 29.43 -15.82
C PRO A 32 0.88 29.21 -16.55
N LEU A 33 0.69 28.03 -17.16
CA LEU A 33 -0.53 27.67 -17.88
C LEU A 33 -1.73 27.40 -16.97
N TYR A 34 -1.49 26.92 -15.75
CA TYR A 34 -2.55 26.36 -14.90
C TYR A 34 -2.67 27.04 -13.53
N GLY A 35 -1.62 27.75 -13.07
CA GLY A 35 -1.57 28.43 -11.77
C GLY A 35 -2.74 29.39 -11.47
N PRO A 36 -3.26 30.18 -12.43
CA PRO A 36 -4.40 31.08 -12.19
C PRO A 36 -5.75 30.36 -12.09
N PHE A 37 -5.89 29.19 -12.72
CA PHE A 37 -7.16 28.44 -12.80
C PHE A 37 -7.25 27.32 -11.75
N LEU A 38 -6.12 26.79 -11.28
CA LEU A 38 -6.05 25.73 -10.26
C LEU A 38 -5.84 26.32 -8.86
N LYS A 39 -6.92 26.72 -8.19
CA LYS A 39 -6.90 26.91 -6.73
C LYS A 39 -6.87 25.56 -6.03
N THR A 40 -5.66 25.03 -5.79
CA THR A 40 -5.49 23.83 -4.95
C THR A 40 -5.97 24.13 -3.54
N THR A 41 -7.17 23.65 -3.23
CA THR A 41 -7.80 23.81 -1.91
C THR A 41 -7.59 22.51 -1.16
N TYR A 42 -6.76 22.57 -0.12
CA TYR A 42 -6.50 21.43 0.76
C TYR A 42 -7.58 21.41 1.85
N THR A 43 -8.62 20.61 1.68
CA THR A 43 -9.65 20.39 2.70
C THR A 43 -9.29 19.20 3.60
N PRO A 44 -9.63 19.23 4.90
CA PRO A 44 -9.38 18.10 5.80
C PRO A 44 -10.10 16.81 5.36
N ASP A 45 -11.23 16.93 4.66
CA ASP A 45 -11.96 15.81 4.07
C ASP A 45 -11.13 15.03 3.04
N LEU A 46 -10.37 15.74 2.18
CA LEU A 46 -9.47 15.13 1.19
C LEU A 46 -8.37 14.30 1.86
N PHE A 47 -7.82 14.77 2.98
CA PHE A 47 -6.83 14.01 3.75
C PHE A 47 -7.45 12.76 4.40
N ALA A 48 -8.66 12.88 4.96
CA ALA A 48 -9.37 11.75 5.53
C ALA A 48 -9.70 10.69 4.47
N GLN A 49 -10.16 11.10 3.28
CA GLN A 49 -10.39 10.20 2.15
C GLN A 49 -9.08 9.53 1.69
N ALA A 50 -7.99 10.28 1.56
CA ALA A 50 -6.69 9.71 1.18
C ALA A 50 -6.17 8.67 2.19
N LEU A 51 -6.33 8.95 3.49
CA LEU A 51 -5.99 8.00 4.55
C LEU A 51 -6.88 6.76 4.50
N ALA A 52 -8.20 6.94 4.34
CA ALA A 52 -9.13 5.82 4.21
C ALA A 52 -8.79 4.95 2.99
N PHE A 53 -8.44 5.57 1.86
CA PHE A 53 -8.11 4.88 0.62
C PHE A 53 -6.81 4.07 0.74
N THR A 54 -5.77 4.66 1.33
CA THR A 54 -4.48 3.99 1.53
C THR A 54 -4.57 2.86 2.57
N LEU A 55 -5.33 3.05 3.65
CA LEU A 55 -5.64 1.99 4.60
C LEU A 55 -6.44 0.85 3.97
N ALA A 56 -7.45 1.17 3.15
CA ALA A 56 -8.26 0.16 2.48
C ALA A 56 -7.42 -0.65 1.46
N LEU A 57 -6.61 0.04 0.64
CA LEU A 57 -5.73 -0.63 -0.33
C LEU A 57 -4.64 -1.46 0.37
N GLY A 58 -4.02 -0.93 1.42
CA GLY A 58 -3.02 -1.65 2.20
C GLY A 58 -3.62 -2.87 2.92
N ALA A 59 -4.84 -2.73 3.45
CA ALA A 59 -5.59 -3.85 4.01
C ALA A 59 -5.90 -4.90 2.95
N ILE A 60 -6.43 -4.55 1.78
CA ILE A 60 -6.75 -5.53 0.72
C ILE A 60 -5.48 -6.22 0.21
N GLY A 61 -4.43 -5.44 -0.06
CA GLY A 61 -3.15 -5.95 -0.55
C GLY A 61 -2.41 -6.84 0.44
N GLY A 62 -2.56 -6.59 1.75
CA GLY A 62 -1.96 -7.40 2.81
C GLY A 62 -2.82 -8.58 3.27
N PHE A 63 -4.13 -8.39 3.32
CA PHE A 63 -5.08 -9.37 3.84
C PHE A 63 -5.22 -10.57 2.90
N TYR A 64 -5.27 -10.35 1.58
CA TYR A 64 -5.35 -11.44 0.60
C TYR A 64 -4.18 -12.46 0.71
N PRO A 65 -2.90 -12.04 0.67
CA PRO A 65 -1.78 -12.97 0.85
C PRO A 65 -1.69 -13.53 2.27
N ALA A 66 -2.04 -12.77 3.31
CA ALA A 66 -2.07 -13.28 4.69
C ALA A 66 -3.10 -14.40 4.86
N TRP A 67 -4.29 -14.23 4.29
CA TRP A 67 -5.34 -15.27 4.27
C TRP A 67 -4.90 -16.49 3.46
N ARG A 68 -4.26 -16.27 2.29
CA ARG A 68 -3.68 -17.35 1.51
C ARG A 68 -2.60 -18.12 2.29
N ALA A 69 -1.72 -17.42 3.00
CA ALA A 69 -0.66 -18.03 3.81
C ALA A 69 -1.23 -18.83 4.99
N ALA A 70 -2.28 -18.33 5.65
CA ALA A 70 -2.96 -19.04 6.73
C ALA A 70 -3.65 -20.34 6.27
N ARG A 71 -3.94 -20.46 4.96
CA ARG A 71 -4.64 -21.60 4.37
C ARG A 71 -3.71 -22.65 3.76
N LEU A 72 -2.40 -22.39 3.71
CA LEU A 72 -1.41 -23.39 3.32
C LEU A 72 -1.37 -24.49 4.39
N ARG A 73 -1.75 -25.72 4.01
CA ARG A 73 -1.63 -26.88 4.90
C ARG A 73 -0.15 -27.15 5.11
N THR A 74 0.29 -27.28 6.35
CA THR A 74 1.67 -27.59 6.74
C THR A 74 2.26 -28.80 5.99
N ILE A 75 1.40 -29.76 5.62
CA ILE A 75 1.76 -30.94 4.83
C ILE A 75 2.24 -30.58 3.41
N GLU A 76 1.66 -29.59 2.75
CA GLU A 76 2.07 -29.16 1.40
C GLU A 76 3.43 -28.45 1.43
N ALA A 77 3.72 -27.69 2.48
CA ALA A 77 5.01 -27.04 2.67
C ALA A 77 6.14 -28.08 2.84
N LEU A 78 5.94 -29.08 3.70
CA LEU A 78 6.90 -30.18 3.90
C LEU A 78 7.09 -31.04 2.64
N MET A 79 6.01 -31.31 1.91
CA MET A 79 6.07 -32.06 0.65
C MET A 79 6.81 -31.30 -0.45
N SER A 80 6.77 -29.96 -0.44
CA SER A 80 7.54 -29.15 -1.40
C SER A 80 9.04 -29.29 -1.19
N GLU A 81 9.49 -29.31 0.06
CA GLU A 81 10.90 -29.48 0.43
C GLU A 81 11.40 -30.89 0.14
N ALA A 82 10.62 -31.92 0.50
CA ALA A 82 10.94 -33.31 0.20
C ALA A 82 11.02 -33.59 -1.31
N ARG A 83 10.21 -32.90 -2.13
CA ARG A 83 10.25 -33.02 -3.60
C ARG A 83 11.46 -32.31 -4.21
N GLY A 84 11.93 -31.21 -3.62
CA GLY A 84 13.14 -30.51 -4.05
C GLY A 84 14.42 -31.35 -3.89
N LEU A 85 14.50 -32.13 -2.81
CA LEU A 85 15.64 -33.02 -2.54
C LEU A 85 15.77 -34.20 -3.53
N ASN A 86 14.70 -34.55 -4.25
CA ASN A 86 14.67 -35.69 -5.18
C ASN A 86 15.00 -35.28 -6.63
N VAL A 87 15.16 -33.98 -6.91
CA VAL A 87 15.50 -33.45 -8.24
C VAL A 87 16.99 -33.11 -8.35
N GLU A 88 17.69 -32.95 -7.22
CA GLU A 88 19.15 -32.71 -7.17
C GLU A 88 20.01 -33.98 -7.04
N ARG A 89 19.43 -35.18 -7.22
CA ARG A 89 20.16 -36.45 -7.34
C ARG A 89 19.94 -37.07 -8.72
#